data_AF-A0A2Z6RSZ4-F1
#
_entry.id   AF-A0A2Z6RSZ4-F1
#
_cell.length_a   1.000
_cell.length_b   1.000
_cell.length_c   1.000
_cell.angle_alpha   90.00
_cell.angle_beta   90.00
_cell.angle_gamma   90.00
#
_symmetry.space_group_name_H-M   'P 1'
#
loop_
_entity.id
_entity.type
_entity.pdbx_description
1 polymer ?
#
loop_
_entity_poly.entity_id
_entity_poly.type
_entity_poly.pdbx_seq_one_letter_code
_entity_poly.pdbx_strand_id
1 'polypeptide(L)'
;MDYASINAENIDDADGYDLTETCSSFYDEFKSSSAPKKFLRHIKKVGSYYTVLIDITACACKDKYKLLFSNMHVHKLEPTIIRQPMFSWKNIVKRYIPDPDHAKYENFKTICLNDFYTLQRLIDTYGNADDGLNDESIEQDIYLHAEMNLLTNIIDQKYKGRAFIAVSKRSCHLCKLFIRFVNKKGYNIFTSGAHKKLYSKWLLPKMKDPDLRIESLNYMIKQLDQIINEA
;
A
#
# COMPACT_ATOMS: atom_id res chain seq x y z
N MET A 1 14.17 13.03 24.68
CA MET A 1 14.63 12.48 23.38
C MET A 1 14.47 13.59 22.37
N ASP A 2 15.56 14.16 21.86
CA ASP A 2 15.48 14.98 20.65
C ASP A 2 15.14 14.05 19.49
N TYR A 3 13.91 14.18 18.99
CA TYR A 3 13.54 13.59 17.72
C TYR A 3 14.24 14.39 16.63
N ALA A 4 14.88 13.72 15.68
CA ALA A 4 15.33 14.37 14.46
C ALA A 4 14.10 14.97 13.77
N SER A 5 13.96 16.30 13.78
CA SER A 5 12.95 16.98 12.99
C SER A 5 13.46 17.02 11.56
N ILE A 6 12.82 16.27 10.67
CA ILE A 6 13.11 16.31 9.24
C ILE A 6 12.29 17.47 8.67
N ASN A 7 12.95 18.50 8.15
CA ASN A 7 12.26 19.68 7.65
C ASN A 7 11.89 19.45 6.18
N ALA A 8 10.86 18.62 5.95
CA ALA A 8 10.47 18.18 4.62
C ALA A 8 9.86 19.28 3.73
N GLU A 9 9.69 20.51 4.24
CA GLU A 9 8.96 21.59 3.57
C GLU A 9 9.84 22.74 3.07
N ASN A 10 11.10 22.86 3.50
CA ASN A 10 11.98 23.98 3.13
C ASN A 10 13.28 23.49 2.46
N ILE A 11 13.30 23.52 1.13
CA ILE A 11 14.44 23.12 0.31
C ILE A 11 15.54 24.20 0.30
N ASP A 12 15.16 25.46 0.50
CA ASP A 12 16.10 26.60 0.41
C ASP A 12 17.06 26.69 1.61
N ASP A 13 16.85 25.89 2.67
CA ASP A 13 17.69 25.85 3.88
C ASP A 13 18.61 24.61 3.97
N ALA A 14 18.64 23.76 2.94
CA ALA A 14 19.33 22.47 2.99
C ALA A 14 20.81 22.57 2.53
N ASP A 15 21.73 22.64 3.49
CA ASP A 15 23.18 22.59 3.24
C ASP A 15 23.67 21.14 3.06
N GLY A 16 24.03 20.77 1.83
CA GLY A 16 24.92 19.63 1.54
C GLY A 16 24.41 18.61 0.52
N TYR A 17 25.37 18.00 -0.18
CA TYR A 17 25.27 16.93 -1.21
C TYR A 17 24.36 17.21 -2.39
N ASP A 18 24.91 17.69 -3.51
CA ASP A 18 24.21 17.92 -4.77
C ASP A 18 23.27 16.76 -5.17
N LEU A 19 22.02 17.11 -5.49
CA LEU A 19 21.19 16.34 -6.43
C LEU A 19 22.09 15.95 -7.60
N THR A 20 21.84 14.83 -8.29
CA THR A 20 22.44 14.66 -9.63
C THR A 20 22.26 15.97 -10.37
N GLU A 21 23.33 16.60 -10.86
CA GLU A 21 23.37 18.00 -11.33
C GLU A 21 22.14 18.37 -12.17
N THR A 22 21.69 17.43 -12.99
CA THR A 22 20.44 17.46 -13.76
C THR A 22 19.17 17.76 -12.94
N CYS A 23 18.93 17.05 -11.83
CA CYS A 23 17.75 17.22 -10.97
C CYS A 23 17.80 18.52 -10.17
N SER A 24 18.99 18.96 -9.72
CA SER A 24 19.14 20.24 -9.03
C SER A 24 18.81 21.39 -9.97
N SER A 25 19.45 21.36 -11.15
CA SER A 25 19.23 22.36 -12.20
C SER A 25 17.75 22.41 -12.61
N PHE A 26 17.11 21.25 -12.79
CA PHE A 26 15.67 21.19 -13.08
C PHE A 26 14.80 21.73 -11.94
N TYR A 27 15.16 21.48 -10.68
CA TYR A 27 14.38 22.01 -9.56
C TYR A 27 14.50 23.53 -9.51
N ASP A 28 15.72 24.08 -9.56
CA ASP A 28 15.96 25.52 -9.46
C ASP A 28 15.40 26.31 -10.64
N GLU A 29 15.48 25.76 -11.86
CA GLU A 29 14.91 26.38 -13.06
C GLU A 29 13.38 26.46 -12.99
N PHE A 30 12.72 25.39 -12.52
CA PHE A 30 11.27 25.25 -12.64
C PHE A 30 10.48 25.56 -11.36
N LYS A 31 11.11 25.63 -10.17
CA LYS A 31 10.40 25.81 -8.88
C LYS A 31 9.52 27.06 -8.82
N SER A 32 9.91 28.12 -9.53
CA SER A 32 9.20 29.41 -9.62
C SER A 32 8.65 29.71 -11.02
N SER A 33 8.60 28.72 -11.91
CA SER A 33 8.15 28.90 -13.30
C SER A 33 6.62 28.98 -13.42
N SER A 34 6.13 29.47 -14.57
CA SER A 34 4.72 29.46 -14.94
C SER A 34 4.24 28.09 -15.49
N ALA A 35 4.99 27.01 -15.23
CA ALA A 35 4.66 25.67 -15.70
C ALA A 35 3.32 25.15 -15.12
N PRO A 36 2.70 24.13 -15.75
CA PRO A 36 1.44 23.57 -15.26
C PRO A 36 1.51 23.15 -13.79
N LYS A 37 0.49 23.49 -13.00
CA LYS A 37 0.44 23.20 -11.55
C LYS A 37 0.76 21.74 -11.20
N LYS A 38 0.31 20.79 -12.02
CA LYS A 38 0.59 19.35 -11.82
C LYS A 38 2.08 19.05 -11.94
N PHE A 39 2.76 19.65 -12.91
CA PHE A 39 4.21 19.52 -13.11
C PHE A 39 4.98 20.13 -11.93
N LEU A 40 4.65 21.36 -11.54
CA LEU A 40 5.25 22.01 -10.37
C LEU A 40 5.10 21.18 -9.09
N ARG A 41 3.97 20.48 -8.91
CA ARG A 41 3.76 19.56 -7.77
C ARG A 41 4.74 18.38 -7.79
N HIS A 42 5.09 17.87 -8.98
CA HIS A 42 6.08 16.80 -9.11
C HIS A 42 7.49 17.31 -8.80
N ILE A 43 7.85 18.50 -9.29
CA ILE A 43 9.15 19.14 -9.00
C ILE A 43 9.33 19.37 -7.50
N LYS A 44 8.34 19.97 -6.83
CA LYS A 44 8.35 20.14 -5.36
C LYS A 44 8.52 18.82 -4.60
N LYS A 45 7.88 17.76 -5.11
CA LYS A 45 7.99 16.42 -4.50
C LYS A 45 9.41 15.85 -4.65
N VAL A 46 10.07 16.04 -5.78
CA VAL A 46 11.48 15.62 -5.96
C VAL A 46 12.38 16.38 -4.98
N GLY A 47 12.23 17.70 -4.89
CA GLY A 47 12.98 18.50 -3.93
C GLY A 47 12.77 18.04 -2.48
N SER A 48 11.53 17.69 -2.09
CA SER A 48 11.28 17.17 -0.73
C SER A 48 12.02 15.86 -0.43
N TYR A 49 12.20 14.98 -1.41
CA TYR A 49 12.98 13.75 -1.23
C TYR A 49 14.46 14.02 -1.05
N TYR A 50 14.96 15.06 -1.71
CA TYR A 50 16.33 15.48 -1.60
C TYR A 50 16.65 16.09 -0.24
N THR A 51 15.83 17.03 0.25
CA THR A 51 16.00 17.59 1.61
C THR A 51 15.98 16.48 2.66
N VAL A 52 15.07 15.51 2.54
CA VAL A 52 15.03 14.35 3.44
C VAL A 52 16.31 13.52 3.36
N LEU A 53 16.90 13.34 2.18
CA LEU A 53 18.17 12.62 2.02
C LEU A 53 19.32 13.36 2.73
N ILE A 54 19.38 14.69 2.61
CA ILE A 54 20.37 15.54 3.31
C ILE A 54 20.20 15.38 4.82
N ASP A 55 18.98 15.55 5.34
CA ASP A 55 18.68 15.44 6.77
C ASP A 55 19.06 14.06 7.33
N ILE A 56 18.73 12.99 6.60
CA ILE A 56 19.10 11.61 6.98
C ILE A 56 20.62 11.44 6.97
N THR A 57 21.30 11.97 5.97
CA THR A 57 22.76 11.87 5.84
C THR A 57 23.46 12.61 6.97
N ALA A 58 23.06 13.86 7.22
CA ALA A 58 23.56 14.65 8.35
C ALA A 58 23.31 13.95 9.69
N CYS A 59 22.14 13.33 9.87
CA CYS A 59 21.83 12.53 11.05
C CYS A 59 22.75 11.29 11.16
N ALA A 60 22.92 10.55 10.07
CA ALA A 60 23.74 9.34 10.02
C ALA A 60 25.23 9.61 10.29
N CYS A 61 25.72 10.78 9.91
CA CYS A 61 27.11 11.20 10.13
C CYS A 61 27.42 11.61 11.59
N LYS A 62 26.41 11.85 12.45
CA LYS A 62 26.66 12.17 13.86
C LYS A 62 27.24 10.96 14.59
N ASP A 63 28.29 11.16 15.39
CA ASP A 63 29.00 10.07 16.10
C ASP A 63 28.07 9.15 16.90
N LYS A 64 27.04 9.72 17.54
CA LYS A 64 26.02 8.98 18.29
C LYS A 64 25.27 7.94 17.44
N TYR A 65 25.03 8.23 16.17
CA TYR A 65 24.23 7.39 15.28
C TYR A 65 25.07 6.60 14.28
N LYS A 66 26.34 6.99 14.07
CA LYS A 66 27.27 6.38 13.12
C LYS A 66 27.30 4.85 13.18
N LEU A 67 27.33 4.26 14.38
CA LEU A 67 27.32 2.81 14.58
C LEU A 67 25.99 2.13 14.18
N LEU A 68 24.87 2.84 14.22
CA LEU A 68 23.57 2.31 13.78
C LEU A 68 23.50 2.24 12.25
N PHE A 69 24.12 3.20 11.56
CA PHE A 69 24.15 3.25 10.09
C PHE A 69 25.30 2.44 9.47
N SER A 70 26.39 2.17 10.21
CA SER A 70 27.51 1.36 9.71
C SER A 70 27.25 -0.15 9.68
N ASN A 71 26.20 -0.62 10.37
CA ASN A 71 25.85 -2.05 10.48
C ASN A 71 24.56 -2.40 9.72
N MET A 72 24.32 -1.73 8.60
CA MET A 72 23.16 -1.99 7.75
C MET A 72 23.41 -3.16 6.81
N HIS A 73 22.58 -4.20 6.92
CA HIS A 73 22.53 -5.28 5.95
C HIS A 73 21.41 -5.02 4.95
N VAL A 74 21.77 -4.96 3.67
CA VAL A 74 20.80 -4.77 2.59
C VAL A 74 20.36 -6.12 2.07
N HIS A 75 19.06 -6.39 2.18
CA HIS A 75 18.43 -7.57 1.62
C HIS A 75 17.47 -7.13 0.52
N LYS A 76 17.74 -7.54 -0.72
CA LYS A 76 16.82 -7.34 -1.83
C LYS A 76 15.72 -8.39 -1.77
N LEU A 77 14.48 -7.95 -1.57
CA LEU A 77 13.30 -8.81 -1.67
C LEU A 77 12.66 -8.61 -3.04
N GLU A 78 12.31 -9.70 -3.70
CA GLU A 78 11.61 -9.63 -4.99
C GLU A 78 10.12 -9.34 -4.77
N PRO A 79 9.51 -8.45 -5.58
CA PRO A 79 8.06 -8.25 -5.57
C PRO A 79 7.34 -9.57 -5.84
N THR A 80 6.30 -9.86 -5.05
CA THR A 80 5.47 -11.05 -5.27
C THR A 80 4.18 -10.65 -5.96
N ILE A 81 3.99 -11.14 -7.18
CA ILE A 81 2.80 -10.94 -8.00
C ILE A 81 2.30 -12.33 -8.40
N ILE A 82 1.00 -12.57 -8.23
CA ILE A 82 0.37 -13.77 -8.77
C ILE A 82 -0.82 -13.39 -9.63
N ARG A 83 -1.04 -14.16 -10.67
CA ARG A 83 -2.23 -14.07 -11.52
C ARG A 83 -3.26 -15.05 -10.99
N GLN A 84 -4.45 -14.57 -10.67
CA GLN A 84 -5.52 -15.40 -10.14
C GLN A 84 -6.83 -15.19 -10.91
N PRO A 85 -7.62 -16.25 -11.13
CA PRO A 85 -8.98 -16.13 -11.62
C PRO A 85 -9.83 -15.31 -10.66
N MET A 86 -10.76 -14.54 -11.21
CA MET A 86 -11.76 -13.79 -10.45
C MET A 86 -13.15 -14.34 -10.71
N PHE A 87 -14.00 -14.32 -9.69
CA PHE A 87 -15.43 -14.51 -9.91
C PHE A 87 -15.98 -13.34 -10.73
N SER A 88 -16.84 -13.66 -11.70
CA SER A 88 -17.60 -12.65 -12.45
C SER A 88 -18.37 -11.74 -11.50
N TRP A 89 -18.54 -10.48 -11.89
CA TRP A 89 -19.28 -9.51 -11.09
C TRP A 89 -20.70 -10.02 -10.77
N LYS A 90 -21.37 -10.61 -11.75
CA LYS A 90 -22.67 -11.26 -11.59
C LYS A 90 -22.67 -12.31 -10.48
N ASN A 91 -21.68 -13.19 -10.46
CA ASN A 91 -21.58 -14.25 -9.45
C ASN A 91 -21.35 -13.69 -8.05
N ILE A 92 -20.56 -12.61 -7.93
CA ILE A 92 -20.34 -11.94 -6.64
C ILE A 92 -21.64 -11.29 -6.17
N VAL A 93 -22.29 -10.48 -6.99
CA VAL A 93 -23.51 -9.74 -6.62
C VAL A 93 -24.63 -10.69 -6.21
N LYS A 94 -24.84 -11.78 -6.96
CA LYS A 94 -25.88 -12.76 -6.64
C LYS A 94 -25.70 -13.46 -5.30
N ARG A 95 -24.49 -13.48 -4.72
CA ARG A 95 -24.28 -13.98 -3.35
C ARG A 95 -24.86 -13.06 -2.28
N TYR A 96 -24.90 -11.75 -2.55
CA TYR A 96 -25.37 -10.74 -1.60
C TYR A 96 -26.80 -10.25 -1.90
N ILE A 97 -27.24 -10.36 -3.15
CA ILE A 97 -28.59 -10.05 -3.59
C ILE A 97 -29.19 -11.33 -4.18
N PRO A 98 -29.73 -12.24 -3.34
CA PRO A 98 -30.42 -13.42 -3.82
C PRO A 98 -31.65 -12.98 -4.62
N ASP A 99 -31.68 -13.34 -5.89
CA ASP A 99 -32.67 -12.84 -6.83
C ASP A 99 -33.10 -13.94 -7.80
N PRO A 100 -34.05 -14.81 -7.39
CA PRO A 100 -34.53 -15.90 -8.23
C PRO A 100 -35.21 -15.41 -9.52
N ASP A 101 -35.81 -14.22 -9.50
CA ASP A 101 -36.56 -13.64 -10.62
C ASP A 101 -35.71 -12.69 -11.49
N HIS A 102 -34.41 -12.57 -11.21
CA HIS A 102 -33.45 -11.72 -11.95
C HIS A 102 -33.72 -10.19 -11.96
N ALA A 103 -34.85 -9.73 -11.42
CA ALA A 103 -35.25 -8.33 -11.44
C ALA A 103 -34.42 -7.43 -10.51
N LYS A 104 -34.08 -7.90 -9.29
CA LYS A 104 -33.29 -7.11 -8.33
C LYS A 104 -31.85 -6.94 -8.79
N TYR A 105 -31.28 -7.97 -9.39
CA TYR A 105 -29.95 -7.95 -9.97
C TYR A 105 -29.87 -6.95 -11.12
N GLU A 106 -30.80 -6.99 -12.08
CA GLU A 106 -30.78 -6.07 -13.21
C GLU A 106 -31.02 -4.61 -12.78
N ASN A 107 -31.90 -4.39 -11.80
CA ASN A 107 -32.09 -3.05 -11.23
C ASN A 107 -30.81 -2.55 -10.56
N PHE A 108 -30.15 -3.38 -9.73
CA PHE A 108 -28.88 -3.03 -9.10
C PHE A 108 -27.78 -2.75 -10.12
N LYS A 109 -27.66 -3.61 -11.15
CA LYS A 109 -26.73 -3.42 -12.26
C LYS A 109 -26.96 -2.09 -12.96
N THR A 110 -28.21 -1.77 -13.28
CA THR A 110 -28.57 -0.51 -13.95
C THR A 110 -28.17 0.70 -13.09
N ILE A 111 -28.44 0.67 -11.79
CA ILE A 111 -28.03 1.74 -10.87
C ILE A 111 -26.51 1.91 -10.86
N CYS A 112 -25.75 0.81 -10.78
CA CYS A 112 -24.29 0.86 -10.79
C CYS A 112 -23.70 1.36 -12.11
N LEU A 113 -24.29 1.00 -13.26
CA LEU A 113 -23.82 1.43 -14.58
C LEU A 113 -24.16 2.89 -14.88
N ASN A 114 -25.22 3.42 -14.28
CA ASN A 114 -25.60 4.83 -14.40
C ASN A 114 -24.74 5.76 -13.53
N ASP A 115 -24.04 5.24 -12.51
CA ASP A 115 -23.06 6.00 -11.74
C ASP A 115 -21.69 5.96 -12.40
N PHE A 116 -21.24 7.11 -12.92
CA PHE A 116 -19.97 7.24 -13.65
C PHE A 116 -18.76 6.69 -12.87
N TYR A 117 -18.70 6.97 -11.56
CA TYR A 117 -17.58 6.52 -10.73
C TYR A 117 -17.56 4.99 -10.56
N THR A 118 -18.73 4.40 -10.34
CA THR A 118 -18.89 2.95 -10.22
C THR A 118 -18.62 2.25 -11.54
N LEU A 119 -19.17 2.77 -12.65
CA LEU A 119 -18.92 2.28 -13.99
C LEU A 119 -17.42 2.23 -14.31
N GLN A 120 -16.69 3.34 -14.08
CA GLN A 120 -15.25 3.37 -14.34
C GLN A 120 -14.49 2.32 -13.52
N ARG A 121 -14.86 2.12 -12.25
CA ARG A 121 -14.22 1.10 -11.40
C ARG A 121 -14.54 -0.32 -11.84
N LEU A 122 -15.75 -0.57 -12.36
CA LEU A 122 -16.13 -1.85 -12.93
C LEU A 122 -15.31 -2.14 -14.18
N ILE A 123 -15.18 -1.17 -15.09
CA ILE A 123 -14.34 -1.27 -16.29
C ILE A 123 -12.88 -1.54 -15.90
N ASP A 124 -12.33 -0.80 -14.93
CA ASP A 124 -10.95 -0.98 -14.47
C ASP A 124 -10.70 -2.38 -13.86
N THR A 125 -11.75 -3.04 -13.37
CA THR A 125 -11.67 -4.34 -12.68
C THR A 125 -11.96 -5.50 -13.62
N TYR A 126 -12.98 -5.37 -14.48
CA TYR A 126 -13.54 -6.42 -15.33
C TYR A 126 -13.30 -6.19 -16.83
N GLY A 127 -12.58 -5.13 -17.21
CA GLY A 127 -12.18 -4.83 -18.58
C GLY A 127 -13.24 -4.10 -19.41
N ASN A 128 -14.51 -4.52 -19.33
CA ASN A 128 -15.62 -3.82 -19.97
C ASN A 128 -16.94 -4.01 -19.20
N ALA A 129 -17.91 -3.12 -19.44
CA ALA A 129 -19.18 -3.09 -18.71
C ALA A 129 -20.30 -3.97 -19.32
N ASP A 130 -20.16 -4.37 -20.58
CA ASP A 130 -21.20 -5.10 -21.31
C ASP A 130 -21.06 -6.61 -21.07
N ASP A 131 -19.91 -7.19 -21.44
CA ASP A 131 -19.64 -8.63 -21.38
C ASP A 131 -18.77 -9.03 -20.19
N GLY A 132 -17.84 -8.15 -19.78
CA GLY A 132 -16.84 -8.40 -18.74
C GLY A 132 -17.44 -8.65 -17.35
N LEU A 133 -18.64 -8.16 -17.09
CA LEU A 133 -19.34 -8.40 -15.82
C LEU A 133 -19.82 -9.85 -15.66
N ASN A 134 -19.96 -10.59 -16.76
CA ASN A 134 -20.38 -11.99 -16.79
C ASN A 134 -19.23 -12.96 -17.08
N ASP A 135 -18.07 -12.46 -17.48
CA ASP A 135 -16.94 -13.28 -17.87
C ASP A 135 -16.29 -13.96 -16.64
N GLU A 136 -16.25 -15.29 -16.68
CA GLU A 136 -15.64 -16.13 -15.65
C GLU A 136 -14.17 -16.47 -15.95
N SER A 137 -13.65 -16.08 -17.12
CA SER A 137 -12.28 -16.30 -17.55
C SER A 137 -11.33 -15.15 -17.17
N ILE A 138 -11.85 -14.10 -16.54
CA ILE A 138 -11.05 -12.94 -16.15
C ILE A 138 -10.03 -13.35 -15.09
N GLU A 139 -8.77 -13.10 -15.42
CA GLU A 139 -7.66 -13.18 -14.48
C GLU A 139 -7.15 -11.79 -14.13
N GLN A 140 -6.72 -11.64 -12.87
CA GLN A 140 -6.16 -10.39 -12.39
C GLN A 140 -4.86 -10.63 -11.66
N ASP A 141 -3.91 -9.73 -11.89
CA ASP A 141 -2.69 -9.66 -11.08
C ASP A 141 -3.05 -9.14 -9.69
N ILE A 142 -2.64 -9.89 -8.68
CA ILE A 142 -2.68 -9.48 -7.29
C ILE A 142 -1.27 -9.42 -6.70
N TYR A 143 -1.10 -8.48 -5.78
CA TYR A 143 0.21 -7.97 -5.37
C TYR A 143 0.39 -8.17 -3.86
N LEU A 144 1.51 -8.76 -3.48
CA LEU A 144 1.95 -8.70 -2.09
C LEU A 144 2.50 -7.31 -1.83
N HIS A 145 1.85 -6.59 -0.92
CA HIS A 145 2.33 -5.27 -0.51
C HIS A 145 3.72 -5.37 0.15
N ALA A 146 4.53 -4.32 0.02
CA ALA A 146 5.90 -4.30 0.53
C ALA A 146 5.97 -4.60 2.03
N GLU A 147 5.04 -4.08 2.83
CA GLU A 147 4.97 -4.36 4.27
C GLU A 147 4.77 -5.85 4.55
N MET A 148 3.96 -6.50 3.73
CA MET A 148 3.67 -7.92 3.89
C MET A 148 4.86 -8.78 3.47
N ASN A 149 5.60 -8.38 2.43
CA ASN A 149 6.81 -9.07 2.01
C ASN A 149 7.88 -9.04 3.12
N LEU A 150 8.12 -7.86 3.71
CA LEU A 150 9.02 -7.71 4.86
C LEU A 150 8.53 -8.49 6.08
N LEU A 151 7.24 -8.40 6.39
CA LEU A 151 6.66 -9.05 7.55
C LEU A 151 6.70 -10.58 7.45
N THR A 152 6.44 -11.15 6.26
CA THR A 152 6.60 -12.59 6.02
C THR A 152 8.02 -13.04 6.35
N ASN A 153 9.03 -12.29 5.91
CA ASN A 153 10.43 -12.61 6.19
C ASN A 153 10.72 -12.64 7.71
N ILE A 154 10.23 -11.64 8.45
CA ILE A 154 10.35 -11.56 9.91
C ILE A 154 9.68 -12.76 10.60
N ILE A 155 8.47 -13.11 10.18
CA ILE A 155 7.68 -14.21 10.74
C ILE A 155 8.35 -15.56 10.44
N ASP A 156 8.81 -15.76 9.21
CA ASP A 156 9.45 -17.01 8.78
C ASP A 156 10.79 -17.24 9.48
N GLN A 157 11.48 -16.18 9.88
CA GLN A 157 12.66 -16.22 10.75
C GLN A 157 12.32 -16.38 12.24
N LYS A 158 11.03 -16.36 12.60
CA LYS A 158 10.52 -16.37 13.99
C LYS A 158 11.12 -15.26 14.84
N TYR A 159 11.47 -14.12 14.23
CA TYR A 159 12.02 -12.98 14.96
C TYR A 159 10.93 -12.29 15.79
N LYS A 160 11.06 -12.34 17.11
CA LYS A 160 10.10 -11.76 18.07
C LYS A 160 10.56 -10.43 18.68
N GLY A 161 11.73 -9.95 18.28
CA GLY A 161 12.23 -8.63 18.71
C GLY A 161 11.39 -7.48 18.16
N ARG A 162 11.69 -6.27 18.62
CA ARG A 162 11.03 -5.05 18.14
C ARG A 162 11.47 -4.77 16.70
N ALA A 163 10.52 -4.73 15.78
CA ALA A 163 10.76 -4.36 14.38
C ALA A 163 9.90 -3.17 13.97
N PHE A 164 10.49 -2.23 13.24
CA PHE A 164 9.78 -1.11 12.62
C PHE A 164 9.83 -1.27 11.10
N ILE A 165 8.66 -1.36 10.45
CA ILE A 165 8.54 -1.42 9.01
C ILE A 165 8.25 -0.01 8.48
N ALA A 166 9.25 0.59 7.86
CA ALA A 166 9.14 1.86 7.15
C ALA A 166 8.83 1.59 5.67
N VAL A 167 7.75 2.20 5.17
CA VAL A 167 7.36 2.14 3.76
C VAL A 167 7.01 3.53 3.23
N SER A 168 7.13 3.72 1.92
CA SER A 168 6.92 5.01 1.24
C SER A 168 5.48 5.54 1.30
N LYS A 169 4.51 4.70 1.65
CA LYS A 169 3.10 5.05 1.86
C LYS A 169 2.60 4.41 3.14
N ARG A 170 1.67 5.08 3.83
CA ARG A 170 0.96 4.49 4.97
C ARG A 170 0.29 3.18 4.55
N SER A 171 0.30 2.20 5.43
CA SER A 171 -0.19 0.86 5.15
C SER A 171 -1.68 0.83 4.83
N CYS A 172 -2.07 -0.07 3.93
CA CYS A 172 -3.47 -0.29 3.64
C CYS A 172 -4.22 -0.92 4.81
N HIS A 173 -5.55 -0.90 4.73
CA HIS A 173 -6.38 -1.44 5.80
C HIS A 173 -6.11 -2.94 6.03
N LEU A 174 -5.94 -3.72 4.95
CA LEU A 174 -5.62 -5.15 5.04
C LEU A 174 -4.25 -5.41 5.68
N CYS A 175 -3.21 -4.67 5.27
CA CYS A 175 -1.89 -4.72 5.92
C CYS A 175 -1.99 -4.40 7.42
N LYS A 176 -2.77 -3.37 7.80
CA LYS A 176 -3.00 -3.00 9.21
C LYS A 176 -3.65 -4.12 10.00
N LEU A 177 -4.69 -4.76 9.45
CA LEU A 177 -5.37 -5.87 10.12
C LEU A 177 -4.43 -7.05 10.33
N PHE A 178 -3.63 -7.39 9.32
CA PHE A 178 -2.64 -8.46 9.41
C PHE A 178 -1.56 -8.16 10.46
N ILE A 179 -0.99 -6.95 10.46
CA ILE A 179 -0.01 -6.51 11.47
C ILE A 179 -0.61 -6.59 12.89
N ARG A 180 -1.86 -6.14 13.06
CA ARG A 180 -2.56 -6.24 14.35
C ARG A 180 -2.76 -7.69 14.78
N PHE A 181 -3.06 -8.59 13.84
CA PHE A 181 -3.19 -10.02 14.12
C PHE A 181 -1.87 -10.60 14.61
N VAL A 182 -0.76 -10.40 13.90
CA VAL A 182 0.52 -10.99 14.30
C VAL A 182 1.04 -10.40 15.60
N ASN A 183 0.76 -9.13 15.89
CA ASN A 183 1.07 -8.55 17.21
C ASN A 183 0.27 -9.22 18.34
N LYS A 184 -1.00 -9.61 18.11
CA LYS A 184 -1.75 -10.45 19.07
C LYS A 184 -1.15 -11.85 19.26
N LYS A 185 -0.39 -12.33 18.28
CA LYS A 185 0.37 -13.59 18.34
C LYS A 185 1.81 -13.40 18.87
N GLY A 186 2.05 -12.28 19.57
CA GLY A 186 3.30 -12.02 20.29
C GLY A 186 4.45 -11.47 19.44
N TYR A 187 4.21 -11.05 18.19
CA TYR A 187 5.19 -10.25 17.45
C TYR A 187 5.15 -8.78 17.91
N ASN A 188 6.23 -8.03 17.68
CA ASN A 188 6.34 -6.63 18.10
C ASN A 188 6.64 -5.72 16.90
N ILE A 189 5.67 -5.60 16.01
CA ILE A 189 5.78 -4.91 14.73
C ILE A 189 5.15 -3.51 14.81
N PHE A 190 5.92 -2.51 14.42
CA PHE A 190 5.50 -1.11 14.30
C PHE A 190 5.55 -0.66 12.85
N THR A 191 4.70 0.31 12.48
CA THR A 191 4.69 0.93 11.15
C THR A 191 4.53 2.44 11.25
N SER A 192 4.80 3.16 10.15
CA SER A 192 4.58 4.60 10.02
C SER A 192 3.10 5.04 10.01
N GLY A 193 2.17 4.09 10.19
CA GLY A 193 0.73 4.33 10.24
C GLY A 193 0.00 3.69 9.07
N ALA A 194 -1.33 3.78 9.12
CA ALA A 194 -2.22 3.14 8.16
C ALA A 194 -3.31 4.10 7.67
N HIS A 195 -3.81 3.84 6.47
CA HIS A 195 -4.97 4.51 5.90
C HIS A 195 -6.14 3.51 5.74
N LYS A 196 -7.38 4.00 5.65
CA LYS A 196 -8.59 3.15 5.62
C LYS A 196 -8.90 2.50 4.26
N LYS A 197 -8.09 2.74 3.22
CA LYS A 197 -8.33 2.18 1.89
C LYS A 197 -8.07 0.66 1.82
N LEU A 198 -9.03 -0.05 1.23
CA LEU A 198 -8.94 -1.43 0.78
C LEU A 198 -8.45 -1.48 -0.66
N TYR A 199 -7.59 -2.45 -0.98
CA TYR A 199 -7.12 -2.70 -2.34
C TYR A 199 -7.62 -4.07 -2.79
N SER A 200 -8.36 -4.11 -3.89
CA SER A 200 -8.90 -5.36 -4.46
C SER A 200 -7.80 -6.30 -4.93
N LYS A 201 -6.68 -5.74 -5.39
CA LYS A 201 -5.52 -6.49 -5.90
C LYS A 201 -4.53 -6.88 -4.79
N TRP A 202 -4.96 -7.02 -3.54
CA TRP A 202 -4.07 -7.35 -2.41
C TRP A 202 -3.91 -8.86 -2.25
N LEU A 203 -2.68 -9.34 -2.10
CA LEU A 203 -2.37 -10.75 -1.89
C LEU A 203 -2.17 -11.07 -0.41
N LEU A 204 -2.87 -12.10 0.09
CA LEU A 204 -2.64 -12.66 1.42
C LEU A 204 -1.22 -13.26 1.50
N PRO A 205 -0.41 -12.92 2.52
CA PRO A 205 0.95 -13.41 2.62
C PRO A 205 1.00 -14.93 2.72
N LYS A 206 1.90 -15.55 1.96
CA LYS A 206 2.26 -16.96 2.14
C LYS A 206 3.33 -17.02 3.22
N MET A 207 3.05 -17.75 4.29
CA MET A 207 3.98 -17.96 5.42
C MET A 207 4.35 -19.43 5.49
N LYS A 208 5.51 -19.76 6.06
CA LYS A 208 5.91 -21.15 6.31
C LYS A 208 4.97 -21.86 7.30
N ASP A 209 4.34 -21.11 8.18
CA ASP A 209 3.32 -21.60 9.12
C ASP A 209 1.92 -21.49 8.49
N PRO A 210 1.32 -22.62 8.04
CA PRO A 210 0.02 -22.62 7.39
C PRO A 210 -1.12 -22.31 8.38
N ASP A 211 -0.97 -22.68 9.65
CA ASP A 211 -2.00 -22.47 10.67
C ASP A 211 -2.12 -20.98 10.98
N LEU A 212 -0.98 -20.30 11.15
CA LEU A 212 -0.94 -18.85 11.33
C LEU A 212 -1.57 -18.12 10.14
N ARG A 213 -1.40 -18.65 8.92
CA ARG A 213 -2.01 -18.08 7.70
C ARG A 213 -3.52 -18.23 7.72
N ILE A 214 -4.04 -19.42 8.04
CA ILE A 214 -5.48 -19.68 8.13
C ILE A 214 -6.12 -18.82 9.22
N GLU A 215 -5.51 -18.77 10.41
CA GLU A 215 -5.99 -17.94 11.50
C GLU A 215 -6.00 -16.44 11.16
N SER A 216 -4.97 -15.95 10.46
CA SER A 216 -4.90 -14.55 10.02
C SER A 216 -6.04 -14.21 9.07
N LEU A 217 -6.37 -15.12 8.15
CA LEU A 217 -7.46 -14.95 7.19
C LEU A 217 -8.81 -14.91 7.92
N ASN A 218 -9.06 -15.88 8.81
CA ASN A 218 -10.28 -15.92 9.62
C ASN A 218 -10.45 -14.65 10.46
N TYR A 219 -9.35 -14.17 11.07
CA TYR A 219 -9.36 -12.92 11.81
C TYR A 219 -9.72 -11.73 10.92
N MET A 220 -9.10 -11.61 9.74
CA MET A 220 -9.36 -10.52 8.81
C MET A 220 -10.80 -10.53 8.29
N ILE A 221 -11.33 -11.69 7.89
CA ILE A 221 -12.72 -11.86 7.45
C ILE A 221 -13.67 -11.38 8.56
N LYS A 222 -13.49 -11.87 9.80
CA LYS A 222 -14.30 -11.44 10.94
C LYS A 222 -14.28 -9.93 11.17
N GLN A 223 -13.13 -9.28 10.98
CA GLN A 223 -13.03 -7.81 11.12
C GLN A 223 -13.73 -7.07 9.97
N LEU A 224 -13.70 -7.61 8.75
CA LEU A 224 -14.39 -7.01 7.61
C LEU A 224 -15.91 -7.20 7.72
N ASP A 225 -16.37 -8.38 8.15
CA ASP A 225 -17.80 -8.67 8.34
C ASP A 225 -18.41 -7.76 9.42
N GLN A 226 -17.66 -7.44 10.47
CA GLN A 226 -18.09 -6.46 11.47
C GLN A 226 -18.36 -5.08 10.85
N ILE A 227 -17.50 -4.62 9.94
CA ILE A 227 -17.68 -3.34 9.26
C ILE A 227 -18.91 -3.36 8.36
N ILE A 228 -19.18 -4.48 7.67
CA ILE A 228 -20.34 -4.62 6.79
C ILE A 228 -21.63 -4.65 7.60
N ASN A 229 -21.65 -5.36 8.73
CA ASN A 229 -22.85 -5.50 9.56
C ASN A 229 -23.17 -4.24 10.40
N GLU A 230 -22.19 -3.36 10.61
CA GLU A 230 -22.35 -2.08 11.32
C GLU A 230 -22.71 -0.90 10.39
N ALA A 231 -22.72 -1.12 9.06
CA ALA A 231 -23.01 -0.10 8.03
C ALA A 231 -24.49 -0.11 7.60
#